data_AF-A0A821R675-F1
#
_entry.id   AF-A0A821R675-F1
#
_cell.length_a   1.000
_cell.length_b   1.000
_cell.length_c   1.000
_cell.angle_alpha   90.00
_cell.angle_beta   90.00
_cell.angle_gamma   90.00
#
_symmetry.space_group_name_H-M   'P 1'
#
loop_
_entity.id
_entity.type
_entity.pdbx_description
1 polymer ?
#
loop_
_entity_poly.entity_id
_entity_poly.type
_entity_poly.pdbx_seq_one_letter_code
_entity_poly.pdbx_strand_id
1 'polypeptide(L)'
;QFDTGAASIIKLCFDDDEQFALDLLQRSDIAFKNLTLLELAKDAECKSFLASKCVQRHLDDTWYGYINHKREAINFKIFICSLFLPLLPIFCFFLDYIEKPKNITLNIQNGSKINQSTTMHNSLEFVQHERKTNISWLDKINYFYKAPIVRFYYYTIFFIIFLGLFSFVILVDYFPLNIYNENRSGYKNLLIPITEIILHVCVWSLIVEEIYQILSAQSSKVYISSKWNMLDILAIILYLIGFITRFIVLETTFIISKKVTFF
;
A
#
# COMPACT_ATOMS: atom_id res chain seq x y z
N GLN A 1 -22.27 -9.29 22.83
CA GLN A 1 -22.11 -8.99 24.27
C GLN A 1 -20.64 -8.85 24.63
N PHE A 2 -19.80 -9.85 24.33
CA PHE A 2 -18.34 -9.75 24.60
C PHE A 2 -17.64 -8.67 23.76
N ASP A 3 -17.97 -8.50 22.47
CA ASP A 3 -17.43 -7.43 21.60
C ASP A 3 -17.65 -6.02 22.19
N THR A 4 -18.90 -5.72 22.58
CA THR A 4 -19.25 -4.42 23.19
C THR A 4 -18.58 -4.20 24.55
N GLY A 5 -18.39 -5.27 25.35
CA GLY A 5 -17.68 -5.19 26.62
C GLY A 5 -16.19 -4.94 26.44
N ALA A 6 -15.56 -5.61 25.48
CA ALA A 6 -14.16 -5.36 25.11
C ALA A 6 -13.97 -3.92 24.62
N ALA A 7 -14.90 -3.42 23.79
CA ALA A 7 -14.89 -2.05 23.30
C ALA A 7 -14.98 -1.01 24.43
N SER A 8 -15.78 -1.26 25.48
CA SER A 8 -15.85 -0.36 26.64
C SER A 8 -14.59 -0.38 27.49
N ILE A 9 -13.96 -1.55 27.67
CA ILE A 9 -12.75 -1.69 28.48
C ILE A 9 -11.58 -0.98 27.80
N ILE A 10 -11.36 -1.22 26.51
CA ILE A 10 -10.25 -0.56 25.79
C ILE A 10 -10.43 0.95 25.72
N LYS A 11 -11.68 1.42 25.64
CA LYS A 11 -12.00 2.85 25.72
C LYS A 11 -11.61 3.42 27.09
N LEU A 12 -11.98 2.75 28.18
CA LEU A 12 -11.62 3.19 29.53
C LEU A 12 -10.10 3.23 29.72
N CYS A 13 -9.38 2.21 29.26
CA CYS A 13 -7.92 2.21 29.29
C CYS A 13 -7.31 3.34 28.47
N PHE A 14 -7.87 3.63 27.29
CA PHE A 14 -7.40 4.70 26.42
C PHE A 14 -7.69 6.10 26.98
N ASP A 15 -8.81 6.28 27.67
CA ASP A 15 -9.18 7.53 28.34
C ASP A 15 -8.27 7.79 29.57
N ASP A 16 -7.70 6.74 30.18
CA ASP A 16 -6.76 6.83 31.33
C ASP A 16 -5.30 7.00 30.87
N ASP A 17 -4.80 6.12 29.99
CA ASP A 17 -3.47 6.19 29.39
C ASP A 17 -3.50 5.72 27.91
N GLU A 18 -3.40 6.69 27.00
CA GLU A 18 -3.39 6.46 25.55
C GLU A 18 -2.23 5.54 25.12
N GLN A 19 -1.02 5.72 25.66
CA GLN A 19 0.14 4.94 25.21
C GLN A 19 0.06 3.50 25.70
N PHE A 20 -0.32 3.30 26.95
CA PHE A 20 -0.52 1.95 27.50
C PHE A 20 -1.59 1.18 26.71
N ALA A 21 -2.70 1.82 26.36
CA ALA A 21 -3.76 1.19 25.58
C ALA A 21 -3.30 0.82 24.16
N LEU A 22 -2.47 1.65 23.51
CA LEU A 22 -1.90 1.37 22.20
C LEU A 22 -0.87 0.23 22.22
N ASP A 23 -0.07 0.13 23.28
CA ASP A 23 0.88 -0.98 23.47
C ASP A 23 0.15 -2.29 23.76
N LEU A 24 -0.96 -2.24 24.50
CA LEU A 24 -1.81 -3.40 24.77
C LEU A 24 -2.39 -4.01 23.49
N LEU A 25 -2.75 -3.18 22.49
CA LEU A 25 -3.25 -3.66 21.19
C LEU A 25 -2.22 -4.47 20.41
N GLN A 26 -0.94 -4.08 20.50
CA GLN A 26 0.16 -4.69 19.76
C GLN A 26 0.76 -5.91 20.46
N ARG A 27 0.45 -6.08 21.74
CA ARG A 27 0.95 -7.21 22.52
C ARG A 27 0.43 -8.53 21.96
N SER A 28 1.36 -9.41 21.58
CA SER A 28 1.07 -10.81 21.28
C SER A 28 0.96 -11.61 22.58
N ASP A 29 -0.03 -12.49 22.69
CA ASP A 29 -0.19 -13.37 23.85
C ASP A 29 0.02 -14.85 23.47
N ILE A 30 0.80 -15.56 24.29
CA ILE A 30 1.08 -16.98 24.14
C ILE A 30 -0.21 -17.81 24.26
N ALA A 31 -1.16 -17.37 25.10
CA ALA A 31 -2.46 -18.02 25.27
C ALA A 31 -3.30 -18.03 23.97
N PHE A 32 -3.07 -17.04 23.10
CA PHE A 32 -3.79 -16.89 21.82
C PHE A 32 -2.89 -17.19 20.62
N LYS A 33 -1.98 -18.17 20.75
CA LYS A 33 -1.07 -18.61 19.67
C LYS A 33 -0.16 -17.50 19.15
N ASN A 34 0.26 -16.57 20.00
CA ASN A 34 1.05 -15.38 19.66
C ASN A 34 0.35 -14.41 18.69
N LEU A 35 -0.98 -14.46 18.58
CA LEU A 35 -1.73 -13.45 17.87
C LEU A 35 -1.78 -12.16 18.69
N THR A 36 -1.76 -11.03 18.00
CA THR A 36 -2.05 -9.73 18.61
C THR A 36 -3.54 -9.60 18.92
N LEU A 37 -3.89 -8.73 19.87
CA LEU A 37 -5.29 -8.46 20.19
C LEU A 37 -6.07 -7.95 18.97
N LEU A 38 -5.41 -7.18 18.10
CA LEU A 38 -6.00 -6.67 16.87
C LEU A 38 -6.29 -7.76 15.84
N GLU A 39 -5.37 -8.73 15.66
CA GLU A 39 -5.59 -9.88 14.78
C GLU A 39 -6.73 -10.76 15.26
N LEU A 40 -6.80 -11.03 16.57
CA LEU A 40 -7.90 -11.79 17.16
C LEU A 40 -9.25 -11.10 16.97
N ALA A 41 -9.30 -9.77 17.19
CA ALA A 41 -10.52 -8.99 17.01
C ALA A 41 -10.96 -8.94 15.53
N LYS A 42 -9.99 -8.92 14.59
CA LYS A 42 -10.26 -8.99 13.16
C LYS A 42 -10.83 -10.35 12.76
N ASP A 43 -10.19 -11.44 13.20
CA ASP A 43 -10.61 -12.80 12.87
C ASP A 43 -11.98 -13.15 13.46
N ALA A 44 -12.32 -12.58 14.62
CA ALA A 44 -13.63 -12.71 15.26
C ALA A 44 -14.68 -11.71 14.74
N GLU A 45 -14.35 -10.88 13.73
CA GLU A 45 -15.20 -9.82 13.19
C GLU A 45 -15.81 -8.89 14.25
N CYS A 46 -15.05 -8.53 15.28
CA CYS A 46 -15.47 -7.66 16.39
C CYS A 46 -15.58 -6.19 15.95
N LYS A 47 -16.61 -5.86 15.18
CA LYS A 47 -16.82 -4.52 14.57
C LYS A 47 -16.89 -3.40 15.60
N SER A 48 -17.49 -3.63 16.76
CA SER A 48 -17.65 -2.59 17.80
C SER A 48 -16.30 -2.24 18.43
N PHE A 49 -15.49 -3.26 18.71
CA PHE A 49 -14.13 -3.09 19.19
C PHE A 49 -13.22 -2.42 18.15
N LEU A 50 -13.28 -2.85 16.89
CA LEU A 50 -12.48 -2.27 15.80
C LEU A 50 -12.83 -0.80 15.52
N ALA A 51 -14.08 -0.40 15.76
CA ALA A 51 -14.54 0.99 15.64
C ALA A 51 -14.16 1.87 16.85
N SER A 52 -13.51 1.31 17.88
CA SER A 52 -13.09 2.08 19.05
C SER A 52 -12.02 3.12 18.69
N LYS A 53 -12.02 4.26 19.41
CA LYS A 53 -11.06 5.35 19.17
C LYS A 53 -9.60 4.90 19.28
N CYS A 54 -9.29 4.01 20.22
CA CYS A 54 -7.95 3.45 20.41
C CYS A 54 -7.46 2.71 19.17
N VAL A 55 -8.29 1.80 18.62
CA VAL A 55 -7.94 1.04 17.41
C VAL A 55 -7.80 1.97 16.20
N GLN A 56 -8.73 2.91 16.02
CA GLN A 56 -8.65 3.88 14.91
C GLN A 56 -7.41 4.75 15.00
N ARG A 57 -7.05 5.24 16.20
CA ARG A 57 -5.81 5.98 16.46
C ARG A 57 -4.56 5.17 16.09
N HIS A 58 -4.54 3.89 16.46
CA HIS A 58 -3.45 2.97 16.11
C HIS A 58 -3.34 2.74 14.59
N LEU A 59 -4.48 2.57 13.91
CA LEU A 59 -4.53 2.41 12.45
C LEU A 59 -4.07 3.68 11.73
N ASP A 60 -4.45 4.87 12.23
CA ASP A 60 -3.97 6.15 11.71
C ASP A 60 -2.44 6.26 11.88
N ASP A 61 -1.92 5.98 13.07
CA ASP A 61 -0.47 6.00 13.32
C ASP A 61 0.28 5.03 12.38
N THR A 62 -0.31 3.86 12.10
CA THR A 62 0.23 2.89 11.16
C THR A 62 0.15 3.39 9.71
N TRP A 63 -0.94 4.05 9.33
CA TRP A 63 -1.21 4.56 7.99
C TRP A 63 -0.27 5.69 7.56
N TYR A 64 -0.01 6.64 8.46
CA TYR A 64 0.92 7.75 8.22
C TYR A 64 2.38 7.40 8.53
N GLY A 65 2.63 6.32 9.27
CA GLY A 65 3.96 5.86 9.63
C GLY A 65 4.71 6.90 10.46
N TYR A 66 5.79 7.45 9.90
CA TYR A 66 6.61 8.47 10.57
C TYR A 66 6.18 9.90 10.26
N ILE A 67 5.17 10.10 9.42
CA ILE A 67 4.69 11.43 9.05
C ILE A 67 3.76 11.94 10.16
N ASN A 68 3.99 13.16 10.63
CA ASN A 68 3.15 13.78 11.63
C ASN A 68 1.82 14.24 11.02
N HIS A 69 0.75 13.48 11.27
CA HIS A 69 -0.59 13.71 10.72
C HIS A 69 -1.49 14.56 11.61
N LYS A 70 -1.01 15.04 12.76
CA LYS A 70 -1.80 15.88 13.69
C LYS A 70 -1.99 17.31 13.17
N ARG A 71 -1.32 17.69 12.08
CA ARG A 71 -1.47 19.01 11.44
C ARG A 71 -2.56 19.02 10.38
N GLU A 72 -3.24 20.15 10.27
CA GLU A 72 -4.18 20.42 9.20
C GLU A 72 -3.52 20.35 7.81
N ALA A 73 -4.30 19.89 6.83
CA ALA A 73 -3.91 19.75 5.43
C ALA A 73 -2.73 18.80 5.13
N ILE A 74 -2.36 17.89 6.06
CA ILE A 74 -1.27 16.93 5.83
C ILE A 74 -1.51 16.05 4.59
N ASN A 75 -2.75 15.59 4.37
CA ASN A 75 -3.11 14.76 3.22
C ASN A 75 -2.86 15.48 1.90
N PHE A 76 -3.23 16.75 1.82
CA PHE A 76 -2.97 17.58 0.64
C PHE A 76 -1.47 17.78 0.41
N LYS A 77 -0.69 18.03 1.47
CA LYS A 77 0.78 18.16 1.37
C LYS A 77 1.43 16.86 0.89
N ILE A 78 1.01 15.71 1.42
CA ILE A 78 1.51 14.40 0.97
C ILE A 78 1.14 14.18 -0.49
N PHE A 79 -0.10 14.45 -0.89
CA PHE A 79 -0.55 14.28 -2.28
C PHE A 79 0.27 15.13 -3.26
N ILE A 80 0.50 16.42 -2.96
CA ILE A 80 1.32 17.31 -3.79
C ILE A 80 2.78 16.80 -3.84
N CYS A 81 3.32 16.35 -2.71
CA CYS A 81 4.66 15.75 -2.67
C CYS A 81 4.75 14.49 -3.56
N SER A 82 3.73 13.63 -3.51
CA SER A 82 3.63 12.42 -4.34
C SER A 82 3.43 12.74 -5.83
N LEU A 83 2.74 13.83 -6.18
CA LEU A 83 2.53 14.22 -7.57
C LEU A 83 3.82 14.76 -8.22
N PHE A 84 4.63 15.51 -7.46
CA PHE A 84 5.84 16.17 -7.97
C PHE A 84 7.13 15.46 -7.52
N LEU A 85 7.36 14.23 -7.99
CA LEU A 85 8.59 13.44 -7.76
C LEU A 85 9.92 14.21 -7.88
N PRO A 86 10.17 15.06 -8.90
CA PRO A 86 11.46 15.75 -9.01
C PRO A 86 11.69 16.82 -7.94
N LEU A 87 10.62 17.30 -7.27
CA LEU A 87 10.67 18.30 -6.20
C LEU A 87 10.51 17.68 -4.80
N LEU A 88 10.50 16.34 -4.72
CA LEU A 88 10.31 15.58 -3.50
C LEU A 88 11.26 15.95 -2.34
N PRO A 89 12.58 16.19 -2.54
CA PRO A 89 13.44 16.63 -1.43
C PRO A 89 13.03 17.99 -0.84
N ILE A 90 12.46 18.88 -1.66
CA ILE A 90 11.99 20.20 -1.23
C ILE A 90 10.67 20.06 -0.46
N PHE A 91 9.72 19.27 -0.97
CA PHE A 91 8.42 19.08 -0.31
C PHE A 91 8.51 18.21 0.95
N CYS A 92 9.38 17.20 0.99
CA CYS A 92 9.65 16.41 2.19
C CYS A 92 10.30 17.24 3.31
N PHE A 93 10.95 18.36 3.00
CA PHE A 93 11.45 19.28 4.02
C PHE A 93 10.31 19.98 4.77
N PHE A 94 9.20 20.28 4.09
CA PHE A 94 8.01 20.94 4.67
C PHE A 94 7.06 19.96 5.40
N LEU A 95 7.36 18.66 5.38
CA LEU A 95 6.66 17.66 6.15
C LEU A 95 7.31 17.52 7.52
N ASP A 96 6.48 17.54 8.56
CA ASP A 96 6.90 17.21 9.90
C ASP A 96 6.92 15.69 10.07
N TYR A 97 8.00 15.19 10.67
CA TYR A 97 8.16 13.78 10.99
C TYR A 97 8.14 13.59 12.50
N ILE A 98 7.55 12.48 12.94
CA ILE A 98 7.57 12.08 14.35
C ILE A 98 8.96 11.51 14.66
N GLU A 99 9.70 12.17 15.56
CA GLU A 99 10.94 11.62 16.12
C GLU A 99 10.58 10.47 17.08
N LYS A 100 10.69 9.22 16.62
CA LYS A 100 10.72 8.07 17.54
C LYS A 100 12.16 7.87 18.03
N PRO A 101 12.39 7.56 19.32
CA PRO A 101 13.73 7.30 19.81
C PRO A 101 14.33 6.16 18.98
N LYS A 102 15.51 6.39 18.40
CA LYS A 102 16.31 5.29 17.86
C LYS A 102 16.57 4.35 19.02
N ASN A 103 16.02 3.13 18.96
CA ASN A 103 16.44 2.04 19.83
C ASN A 103 17.97 1.98 19.73
N ILE A 104 18.63 2.30 20.82
CA ILE A 104 20.07 2.18 20.96
C ILE A 104 20.35 0.69 20.75
N THR A 105 20.83 0.31 19.58
CA THR A 105 21.61 -0.91 19.44
C THR A 105 22.85 -0.69 20.28
N LEU A 106 22.75 -1.03 21.57
CA LEU A 106 23.89 -1.21 22.42
C LEU A 106 24.68 -2.34 21.76
N ASN A 107 25.69 -1.96 20.98
CA ASN A 107 26.88 -2.76 20.77
C ASN A 107 27.47 -3.02 22.16
N ILE A 108 26.93 -4.00 22.88
CA ILE A 108 27.67 -4.66 23.95
C ILE A 108 28.73 -5.48 23.22
N GLN A 109 29.91 -4.88 23.19
CA GLN A 109 31.13 -5.40 22.62
C GLN A 109 31.47 -6.78 23.18
N ASN A 110 32.21 -7.54 22.36
CA ASN A 110 33.32 -8.36 22.80
C ASN A 110 33.85 -7.95 24.19
N GLY A 111 33.74 -8.85 25.18
CA GLY A 111 34.49 -8.69 26.42
C GLY A 111 33.82 -9.30 27.65
N SER A 112 34.47 -10.33 28.17
CA SER A 112 34.39 -10.86 29.55
C SER A 112 33.23 -11.78 29.94
N LYS A 113 33.61 -13.05 30.14
CA LYS A 113 33.02 -14.03 31.05
C LYS A 113 32.69 -13.39 32.41
N ILE A 114 31.54 -13.72 33.00
CA ILE A 114 31.32 -13.99 34.43
C ILE A 114 29.97 -14.73 34.60
N ASN A 115 29.94 -15.66 35.55
CA ASN A 115 28.95 -16.70 35.75
C ASN A 115 27.67 -16.25 36.51
N GLN A 116 26.63 -17.08 36.34
CA GLN A 116 25.62 -17.50 37.31
C GLN A 116 24.63 -16.47 37.92
N SER A 117 23.36 -16.72 37.58
CA SER A 117 22.20 -16.88 38.48
C SER A 117 21.40 -15.66 38.97
N THR A 118 20.07 -15.82 38.80
CA THR A 118 18.98 -15.28 39.64
C THR A 118 18.62 -13.79 39.47
N THR A 119 17.62 -13.49 38.62
CA THR A 119 16.34 -12.86 38.99
C THR A 119 15.56 -12.45 37.73
N MET A 120 14.44 -13.14 37.48
CA MET A 120 13.33 -12.62 36.65
C MET A 120 12.64 -11.51 37.45
N HIS A 121 13.06 -10.26 37.28
CA HIS A 121 12.25 -9.10 37.65
C HIS A 121 12.79 -7.86 36.93
N ASN A 122 11.87 -7.06 36.40
CA ASN A 122 12.08 -5.74 35.79
C ASN A 122 12.67 -5.73 34.36
N SER A 123 11.83 -6.02 33.36
CA SER A 123 11.99 -5.47 32.00
C SER A 123 10.84 -4.51 31.68
N LEU A 124 10.62 -3.55 32.58
CA LEU A 124 9.82 -2.34 32.38
C LEU A 124 10.74 -1.14 32.65
N GLU A 125 11.85 -1.07 31.93
CA GLU A 125 12.59 0.20 31.84
C GLU A 125 11.95 1.04 30.75
N PHE A 126 10.97 1.84 31.18
CA PHE A 126 10.64 3.13 30.61
C PHE A 126 11.92 3.95 30.45
N VAL A 127 12.50 3.98 29.26
CA VAL A 127 13.52 4.98 28.90
C VAL A 127 12.88 5.99 27.96
N GLN A 128 12.07 6.84 28.58
CA GLN A 128 11.68 8.13 28.06
C GLN A 128 12.91 9.04 28.18
N HIS A 129 13.67 9.16 27.09
CA HIS A 129 14.57 10.29 26.92
C HIS A 129 14.47 10.77 25.47
N GLU A 130 13.62 11.79 25.27
CA GLU A 130 13.56 12.60 24.06
C GLU A 130 14.90 13.31 23.86
N ARG A 131 15.84 12.66 23.18
CA ARG A 131 16.96 13.34 22.55
C ARG A 131 16.55 13.71 21.13
N LYS A 132 16.37 15.02 20.89
CA LYS A 132 16.19 15.61 19.56
C LYS A 132 17.40 15.30 18.69
N THR A 133 17.37 14.19 17.96
CA THR A 133 18.36 13.91 16.93
C THR A 133 17.82 14.41 15.61
N ASN A 134 18.42 15.48 15.08
CA ASN A 134 18.04 16.07 13.80
C ASN A 134 18.04 14.98 12.71
N ILE A 135 16.85 14.59 12.23
CA ILE A 135 16.67 13.53 11.24
C ILE A 135 17.34 13.95 9.93
N SER A 136 18.23 13.11 9.39
CA SER A 136 18.89 13.37 8.10
C SER A 136 17.86 13.49 6.98
N TRP A 137 18.14 14.31 5.97
CA TRP A 137 17.23 14.50 4.84
C TRP A 137 16.97 13.18 4.07
N LEU A 138 17.97 12.31 3.98
CA LEU A 138 17.82 10.96 3.40
C LEU A 138 16.89 10.07 4.23
N ASP A 139 16.96 10.18 5.56
CA ASP A 139 16.08 9.43 6.46
C ASP A 139 14.64 9.91 6.30
N LYS A 140 14.40 11.22 6.13
CA LYS A 140 13.06 11.76 5.84
C LYS A 140 12.47 11.19 4.56
N ILE A 141 13.28 11.12 3.49
CA ILE A 141 12.85 10.53 2.21
C ILE A 141 12.56 9.03 2.39
N ASN A 142 13.43 8.30 3.08
CA ASN A 142 13.23 6.88 3.36
C ASN A 142 11.93 6.63 4.15
N TYR A 143 11.69 7.44 5.18
CA TYR A 143 10.46 7.38 5.98
C TYR A 143 9.22 7.75 5.17
N PHE A 144 9.32 8.69 4.23
CA PHE A 144 8.23 9.05 3.31
C PHE A 144 7.80 7.85 2.47
N TYR A 145 8.74 7.20 1.76
CA TYR A 145 8.44 6.05 0.91
C TYR A 145 8.01 4.79 1.66
N LYS A 146 8.36 4.69 2.95
CA LYS A 146 7.90 3.61 3.83
C LYS A 146 6.46 3.81 4.31
N ALA A 147 5.91 5.01 4.26
CA ALA A 147 4.56 5.29 4.75
C ALA A 147 3.48 4.67 3.83
N PRO A 148 2.51 3.90 4.37
CA PRO A 148 1.42 3.32 3.58
C PRO A 148 0.61 4.35 2.77
N ILE A 149 0.30 5.51 3.36
CA ILE A 149 -0.43 6.58 2.67
C ILE A 149 0.26 7.07 1.40
N VAL A 150 1.59 7.12 1.39
CA VAL A 150 2.37 7.55 0.23
C VAL A 150 2.26 6.52 -0.89
N ARG A 151 2.35 5.23 -0.56
CA ARG A 151 2.14 4.13 -1.52
C ARG A 151 0.74 4.21 -2.13
N PHE A 152 -0.28 4.39 -1.30
CA PHE A 152 -1.66 4.55 -1.75
C PHE A 152 -1.82 5.68 -2.78
N TYR A 153 -1.22 6.85 -2.52
CA TYR A 153 -1.25 7.94 -3.50
C TYR A 153 -0.50 7.60 -4.79
N TYR A 154 0.64 6.92 -4.73
CA TYR A 154 1.33 6.48 -5.95
C TYR A 154 0.50 5.51 -6.78
N TYR A 155 -0.13 4.51 -6.16
CA TYR A 155 -1.06 3.61 -6.85
C TYR A 155 -2.24 4.37 -7.46
N THR A 156 -2.80 5.35 -6.73
CA THR A 156 -3.93 6.16 -7.20
C THR A 156 -3.55 7.02 -8.40
N ILE A 157 -2.42 7.75 -8.33
CA ILE A 157 -1.92 8.59 -9.42
C ILE A 157 -1.60 7.75 -10.65
N PHE A 158 -0.91 6.61 -10.46
CA PHE A 158 -0.63 5.65 -11.53
C PHE A 158 -1.92 5.19 -12.20
N PHE A 159 -2.95 4.82 -11.42
CA PHE A 159 -4.22 4.34 -11.97
C PHE A 159 -4.97 5.43 -12.75
N ILE A 160 -4.94 6.68 -12.30
CA ILE A 160 -5.54 7.81 -13.04
C ILE A 160 -4.82 8.01 -14.38
N ILE A 161 -3.48 7.99 -14.39
CA ILE A 161 -2.68 8.11 -15.62
C ILE A 161 -2.94 6.92 -16.55
N PHE A 162 -2.98 5.71 -16.00
CA PHE A 162 -3.28 4.49 -16.73
C PHE A 162 -4.67 4.55 -17.38
N LEU A 163 -5.70 4.98 -16.64
CA LEU A 163 -7.05 5.12 -17.17
C LEU A 163 -7.12 6.18 -18.28
N GLY A 164 -6.39 7.29 -18.12
CA GLY A 164 -6.23 8.32 -19.14
C GLY A 164 -5.54 7.78 -20.40
N LEU A 165 -4.44 7.05 -20.24
CA LEU A 165 -3.71 6.41 -21.34
C LEU A 165 -4.56 5.35 -22.04
N PHE A 166 -5.23 4.48 -21.29
CA PHE A 166 -6.12 3.44 -21.80
C PHE A 166 -7.26 4.05 -22.61
N SER A 167 -7.92 5.08 -22.07
CA SER A 167 -8.95 5.84 -22.76
C SER A 167 -8.41 6.48 -24.05
N PHE A 168 -7.26 7.15 -23.98
CA PHE A 168 -6.62 7.76 -25.14
C PHE A 168 -6.30 6.74 -26.24
N VAL A 169 -5.69 5.61 -25.87
CA VAL A 169 -5.33 4.55 -26.83
C VAL A 169 -6.59 4.00 -27.51
N ILE A 170 -7.66 3.75 -26.77
CA ILE A 170 -8.92 3.23 -27.33
C ILE A 170 -9.63 4.24 -28.24
N LEU A 171 -9.68 5.52 -27.84
CA LEU A 171 -10.45 6.53 -28.56
C LEU A 171 -9.70 7.08 -29.78
N VAL A 172 -8.39 7.33 -29.65
CA VAL A 172 -7.59 8.05 -30.64
C VAL A 172 -6.68 7.13 -31.44
N ASP A 173 -6.00 6.18 -30.78
CA ASP A 173 -4.91 5.42 -31.41
C ASP A 173 -5.30 3.99 -31.84
N TYR A 174 -6.52 3.52 -31.53
CA TYR A 174 -6.95 2.15 -31.85
C TYR A 174 -7.36 2.02 -33.31
N PHE A 175 -6.37 1.83 -34.19
CA PHE A 175 -6.55 1.60 -35.63
C PHE A 175 -6.17 0.16 -36.03
N PRO A 176 -6.76 -0.37 -37.11
CA PRO A 176 -6.40 -1.70 -37.60
C PRO A 176 -4.95 -1.68 -38.12
N LEU A 177 -4.18 -2.70 -37.72
CA LEU A 177 -2.76 -2.90 -38.09
C LEU A 177 -2.51 -2.76 -39.60
N ASN A 178 -3.51 -3.07 -40.44
CA ASN A 178 -3.38 -3.03 -41.89
C ASN A 178 -3.50 -1.62 -42.52
N ILE A 179 -4.26 -0.69 -41.92
CA ILE A 179 -4.47 0.67 -42.47
C ILE A 179 -3.31 1.62 -42.10
N TYR A 180 -2.55 1.28 -41.06
CA TYR A 180 -1.47 2.10 -40.54
C TYR A 180 -0.26 2.23 -41.51
N ASN A 181 -0.13 1.29 -42.46
CA ASN A 181 0.98 1.26 -43.42
C ASN A 181 0.81 2.23 -44.61
N GLU A 182 -0.40 2.68 -44.95
CA GLU A 182 -0.62 3.45 -46.19
C GLU A 182 -0.51 4.98 -46.00
N ASN A 183 -0.85 5.52 -44.82
CA ASN A 183 -1.11 6.96 -44.65
C ASN A 183 -0.16 7.75 -43.71
N ARG A 184 0.92 7.15 -43.16
CA ARG A 184 1.85 7.88 -42.25
C ARG A 184 3.21 8.14 -42.90
N SER A 185 3.48 9.40 -43.25
CA SER A 185 4.75 9.85 -43.87
C SER A 185 5.91 10.05 -42.87
N GLY A 186 5.73 9.89 -41.56
CA GLY A 186 6.73 10.31 -40.55
C GLY A 186 7.40 9.20 -39.72
N TYR A 187 6.78 8.03 -39.54
CA TYR A 187 7.31 6.93 -38.73
C TYR A 187 6.92 5.59 -39.37
N LYS A 188 7.62 5.21 -40.44
CA LYS A 188 7.20 4.14 -41.36
C LYS A 188 7.52 2.70 -40.93
N ASN A 189 8.12 2.47 -39.76
CA ASN A 189 8.72 1.16 -39.44
C ASN A 189 8.19 0.47 -38.17
N LEU A 190 7.19 1.00 -37.46
CA LEU A 190 6.66 0.36 -36.25
C LEU A 190 5.20 -0.04 -36.44
N LEU A 191 4.95 -1.35 -36.35
CA LEU A 191 3.62 -1.96 -36.51
C LEU A 191 2.62 -1.50 -35.43
N ILE A 192 3.10 -1.03 -34.27
CA ILE A 192 2.31 -0.71 -33.08
C ILE A 192 2.72 0.69 -32.58
N PRO A 193 1.80 1.63 -32.30
CA PRO A 193 2.15 2.94 -31.75
C PRO A 193 2.78 2.83 -30.35
N ILE A 194 3.71 3.74 -30.05
CA ILE A 194 4.46 3.73 -28.76
C ILE A 194 3.51 3.82 -27.56
N THR A 195 2.39 4.54 -27.69
CA THR A 195 1.33 4.67 -26.67
C THR A 195 0.66 3.34 -26.34
N GLU A 196 0.38 2.50 -27.35
CA GLU A 196 -0.15 1.13 -27.19
C GLU A 196 0.88 0.22 -26.53
N ILE A 197 2.18 0.35 -26.88
CA ILE A 197 3.26 -0.40 -26.21
C ILE A 197 3.34 -0.05 -24.72
N ILE A 198 3.33 1.24 -24.38
CA ILE A 198 3.35 1.69 -22.97
C ILE A 198 2.15 1.13 -22.22
N LEU A 199 0.96 1.17 -22.83
CA LEU A 199 -0.25 0.60 -22.24
C LEU A 199 -0.08 -0.89 -21.93
N HIS A 200 0.43 -1.67 -22.88
CA HIS A 200 0.66 -3.10 -22.68
C HIS A 200 1.65 -3.38 -21.55
N VAL A 201 2.71 -2.58 -21.43
CA VAL A 201 3.67 -2.68 -20.31
C VAL A 201 2.98 -2.38 -18.97
N CYS A 202 2.13 -1.35 -18.92
CA CYS A 202 1.35 -1.03 -17.72
C CYS A 202 0.42 -2.18 -17.32
N VAL A 203 -0.33 -2.76 -18.26
CA VAL A 203 -1.22 -3.90 -17.97
C VAL A 203 -0.43 -5.13 -17.53
N TRP A 204 0.72 -5.42 -18.18
CA TRP A 204 1.60 -6.51 -17.73
C TRP A 204 2.08 -6.31 -16.29
N SER A 205 2.42 -5.07 -15.92
CA SER A 205 2.81 -4.75 -14.54
C SER A 205 1.67 -5.05 -13.54
N LEU A 206 0.43 -4.72 -13.89
CA LEU A 206 -0.76 -5.04 -13.07
C LEU A 206 -0.99 -6.55 -12.97
N ILE A 207 -0.83 -7.30 -14.06
CA ILE A 207 -0.95 -8.77 -14.04
C ILE A 207 0.08 -9.39 -13.08
N VAL A 208 1.32 -8.91 -13.09
CA VAL A 208 2.36 -9.39 -12.18
C VAL A 208 2.01 -9.09 -10.72
N GLU A 209 1.45 -7.92 -10.44
CA GLU A 209 0.99 -7.56 -9.10
C GLU A 209 -0.12 -8.50 -8.60
N GLU A 210 -1.12 -8.79 -9.43
CA GLU A 210 -2.20 -9.73 -9.11
C GLU A 210 -1.68 -11.16 -8.88
N ILE A 211 -0.73 -11.63 -9.71
CA ILE A 211 -0.07 -12.92 -9.50
C ILE A 211 0.67 -12.94 -8.16
N TYR A 212 1.38 -11.85 -7.82
CA TYR A 212 2.09 -11.74 -6.55
C TYR A 212 1.11 -11.82 -5.36
N GLN A 213 -0.03 -11.13 -5.43
CA GLN A 213 -1.04 -11.19 -4.38
C GLN A 213 -1.60 -12.62 -4.20
N ILE A 214 -1.89 -13.32 -5.29
CA ILE A 214 -2.36 -14.72 -5.25
C ILE A 214 -1.32 -15.63 -4.59
N LEU A 215 -0.03 -15.46 -4.91
CA LEU A 215 1.06 -16.24 -4.34
C LEU A 215 1.30 -15.94 -2.85
N SER A 216 1.12 -14.69 -2.45
CA SER A 216 1.26 -14.26 -1.05
C SER A 216 0.08 -14.67 -0.17
N ALA A 217 -1.07 -14.98 -0.77
CA ALA A 217 -2.26 -15.37 -0.04
C ALA A 217 -2.08 -16.73 0.64
N GLN A 218 -2.46 -16.84 1.92
CA GLN A 218 -2.43 -18.10 2.66
C GLN A 218 -3.33 -19.18 2.03
N SER A 219 -4.38 -18.77 1.28
CA SER A 219 -5.24 -19.67 0.53
C SER A 219 -5.89 -18.96 -0.65
N SER A 220 -5.93 -19.63 -1.81
CA SER A 220 -6.64 -19.15 -3.01
C SER A 220 -8.13 -18.94 -2.78
N LYS A 221 -8.75 -19.70 -1.86
CA LYS A 221 -10.17 -19.53 -1.50
C LYS A 221 -10.43 -18.22 -0.76
N VAL A 222 -9.49 -17.79 0.08
CA VAL A 222 -9.58 -16.50 0.79
C VAL A 222 -9.45 -15.35 -0.21
N TYR A 223 -8.54 -15.48 -1.19
CA TYR A 223 -8.38 -14.51 -2.27
C TYR A 223 -9.67 -14.31 -3.09
N ILE A 224 -10.26 -15.41 -3.57
CA ILE A 224 -11.45 -15.38 -4.44
C ILE A 224 -12.71 -14.94 -3.69
N SER A 225 -12.72 -15.00 -2.36
CA SER A 225 -13.85 -14.49 -1.55
C SER A 225 -14.04 -12.98 -1.69
N SER A 226 -12.97 -12.24 -2.01
CA SER A 226 -13.04 -10.80 -2.23
C SER A 226 -13.68 -10.47 -3.58
N LYS A 227 -14.81 -9.74 -3.55
CA LYS A 227 -15.48 -9.26 -4.76
C LYS A 227 -14.59 -8.38 -5.64
N TRP A 228 -13.65 -7.65 -5.03
CA TRP A 228 -12.69 -6.81 -5.74
C TRP A 228 -11.71 -7.66 -6.54
N ASN A 229 -11.14 -8.70 -5.92
CA ASN A 229 -10.19 -9.59 -6.58
C ASN A 229 -10.86 -10.38 -7.73
N MET A 230 -12.15 -10.71 -7.60
CA MET A 230 -12.93 -11.30 -8.70
C MET A 230 -13.06 -10.34 -9.90
N LEU A 231 -13.24 -9.04 -9.63
CA LEU A 231 -13.34 -8.01 -10.67
C LEU A 231 -11.99 -7.85 -11.40
N ASP A 232 -10.87 -7.89 -10.67
CA ASP A 232 -9.53 -7.77 -11.26
C ASP A 232 -9.19 -8.99 -12.13
N ILE A 233 -9.52 -10.21 -11.68
CA ILE A 233 -9.38 -11.43 -12.50
C ILE A 233 -10.24 -11.34 -13.77
N LEU A 234 -11.49 -10.88 -13.65
CA LEU A 234 -12.38 -10.71 -14.80
C LEU A 234 -11.79 -9.72 -15.81
N ALA A 235 -11.30 -8.57 -15.34
CA ALA A 235 -10.67 -7.56 -16.17
C ALA A 235 -9.42 -8.09 -16.90
N ILE A 236 -8.59 -8.89 -16.22
CA ILE A 236 -7.42 -9.54 -16.85
C ILE A 236 -7.85 -10.50 -17.96
N ILE A 237 -8.87 -11.34 -17.72
CA ILE A 237 -9.36 -12.29 -18.72
C ILE A 237 -9.89 -11.54 -19.95
N LEU A 238 -10.69 -10.48 -19.74
CA LEU A 238 -11.24 -9.66 -20.82
C LEU A 238 -10.13 -8.98 -21.62
N TYR A 239 -9.12 -8.43 -20.94
CA TYR A 239 -7.95 -7.86 -21.59
C TYR A 239 -7.18 -8.88 -22.42
N LEU A 240 -6.93 -10.08 -21.89
CA LEU A 240 -6.21 -11.14 -22.63
C LEU A 240 -6.98 -11.58 -23.88
N ILE A 241 -8.30 -11.71 -23.80
CA ILE A 241 -9.16 -12.00 -24.96
C ILE A 241 -9.03 -10.89 -26.01
N GLY A 242 -9.11 -9.62 -25.59
CA GLY A 242 -8.93 -8.46 -26.46
C GLY A 242 -7.55 -8.43 -27.11
N PHE A 243 -6.49 -8.70 -26.33
CA PHE A 243 -5.12 -8.76 -26.79
C PHE A 243 -4.92 -9.87 -27.82
N ILE A 244 -5.36 -11.11 -27.53
CA ILE A 244 -5.24 -12.23 -28.48
C ILE A 244 -6.01 -11.93 -29.79
N THR A 245 -7.22 -11.37 -29.68
CA THR A 245 -8.04 -11.01 -30.85
C THR A 245 -7.35 -9.96 -31.72
N ARG A 246 -6.64 -9.01 -31.11
CA ARG A 246 -5.86 -7.98 -31.82
C ARG A 246 -4.77 -8.59 -32.72
N PHE A 247 -4.07 -9.63 -32.25
CA PHE A 247 -2.94 -10.23 -32.99
C PHE A 247 -3.33 -11.34 -33.97
N ILE A 248 -4.46 -12.01 -33.76
CA ILE A 248 -4.89 -13.13 -34.61
C ILE A 248 -5.63 -12.67 -35.88
N VAL A 249 -6.33 -11.54 -35.83
CA VAL A 249 -7.33 -11.19 -36.86
C VAL A 249 -6.78 -10.24 -37.92
N LEU A 250 -6.52 -10.77 -39.12
CA LEU A 250 -6.41 -10.02 -40.37
C LEU A 250 -7.82 -9.70 -40.93
N GLU A 251 -8.07 -8.40 -41.13
CA GLU A 251 -9.09 -7.75 -41.98
C GLU A 251 -10.59 -7.77 -41.62
N THR A 252 -11.24 -8.86 -41.19
CA THR A 252 -12.74 -8.86 -41.17
C THR A 252 -13.41 -8.65 -39.80
N THR A 253 -12.67 -8.73 -38.67
CA THR A 253 -13.26 -8.78 -37.31
C THR A 253 -12.89 -7.59 -36.41
N PHE A 254 -12.27 -6.53 -36.96
CA PHE A 254 -11.87 -5.32 -36.22
C PHE A 254 -13.04 -4.63 -35.49
N ILE A 255 -14.23 -4.62 -36.10
CA ILE A 255 -15.45 -4.04 -35.51
C ILE A 255 -15.95 -4.87 -34.32
N ILE A 256 -15.74 -6.20 -34.34
CA ILE A 256 -16.15 -7.09 -33.25
C ILE A 256 -15.16 -7.02 -32.10
N SER A 257 -13.85 -6.93 -32.36
CA SER A 257 -12.83 -6.69 -31.32
C SER A 257 -13.10 -5.40 -30.56
N LYS A 258 -13.41 -4.30 -31.26
CA LYS A 258 -13.83 -3.04 -30.64
C LYS A 258 -15.13 -3.17 -29.83
N LYS A 259 -16.03 -4.12 -30.14
CA LYS A 259 -17.26 -4.33 -29.35
C LYS A 259 -17.04 -5.25 -28.14
N VAL A 260 -16.14 -6.22 -28.23
CA VAL A 260 -15.84 -7.18 -27.15
C VAL A 260 -14.95 -6.58 -26.08
N THR A 261 -14.00 -5.69 -26.44
CA THR A 261 -13.21 -4.92 -25.47
C THR A 261 -14.03 -3.88 -24.70
N PHE A 262 -15.30 -3.66 -25.09
CA PHE A 262 -16.23 -2.71 -24.46
C PHE A 262 -17.20 -3.36 -23.46
N PHE A 263 -16.97 -4.61 -23.07
CA PHE A 263 -17.58 -5.22 -21.89
C PHE A 263 -16.52 -5.52 -20.84
#